data_AF-A0ABD0NJ69-F1
#
_entry.id   AF-A0ABD0NJ69-F1
#
_cell.length_a   1.000
_cell.length_b   1.000
_cell.length_c   1.000
_cell.angle_alpha   90.00
_cell.angle_beta   90.00
_cell.angle_gamma   90.00
#
_symmetry.space_group_name_H-M   'P 1'
#
loop_
_entity.id
_entity.type
_entity.pdbx_description
1 polymer ?
#
loop_
_entity_poly.entity_id
_entity_poly.type
_entity_poly.pdbx_seq_one_letter_code
_entity_poly.pdbx_strand_id
1 'polypeptide(L)'
;EDSVIFHTGVVTNQQEDIKWYFSSTRIAQISGHLSFICTDVQCNKGTERFRDRLKLDHQTGSLTIMNITTMDSGVYELKIISSSSSGEKIFNVNVN
;
A
#
# COMPACT_ATOMS: atom_id res chain seq x y z
N GLU A 1 17.18 2.48 -11.44
CA GLU A 1 15.72 2.69 -11.35
C GLU A 1 15.41 3.15 -9.93
N ASP A 2 14.58 4.16 -9.79
CA ASP A 2 14.26 4.74 -8.49
C ASP A 2 13.07 4.04 -7.84
N SER A 3 13.07 3.99 -6.51
CA SER A 3 11.98 3.42 -5.72
C SER A 3 11.59 4.35 -4.59
N VAL A 4 10.33 4.27 -4.17
CA VAL A 4 9.80 5.00 -3.02
C VAL A 4 9.24 4.00 -2.03
N ILE A 5 9.54 4.23 -0.75
CA ILE A 5 9.06 3.40 0.36
C ILE A 5 8.17 4.27 1.24
N PHE A 6 6.94 3.81 1.47
CA PHE A 6 6.01 4.42 2.40
C PHE A 6 6.01 3.67 3.72
N HIS A 7 6.66 4.26 4.72
CA HIS A 7 6.65 3.73 6.08
C HIS A 7 5.32 4.02 6.77
N THR A 8 4.66 2.94 7.22
CA THR A 8 3.46 3.01 8.07
C THR A 8 3.79 3.61 9.44
N GLY A 9 4.99 3.32 9.97
CA GLY A 9 5.39 3.65 11.34
C GLY A 9 4.78 2.72 12.39
N VAL A 10 4.20 1.59 11.96
CA VAL A 10 3.55 0.60 12.82
C VAL A 10 4.31 -0.71 12.74
N VAL A 11 4.56 -1.32 13.90
CA VAL A 11 4.90 -2.74 13.98
C VAL A 11 3.57 -3.47 14.05
N THR A 12 3.15 -4.12 12.97
CA THR A 12 1.85 -4.81 12.98
C THR A 12 1.93 -6.00 13.93
N ASN A 13 0.92 -6.15 14.78
CA ASN A 13 0.73 -7.39 15.55
C ASN A 13 0.03 -8.48 14.71
N GLN A 14 -0.04 -8.24 13.40
CA GLN A 14 -0.71 -8.99 12.36
C GLN A 14 -2.23 -9.06 12.52
N GLN A 15 -2.88 -8.45 13.50
CA GLN A 15 -4.34 -8.48 13.63
C GLN A 15 -5.03 -7.39 12.80
N GLU A 16 -4.30 -6.36 12.40
CA GLU A 16 -4.87 -5.23 11.66
C GLU A 16 -5.04 -5.53 10.16
N ASP A 17 -6.09 -4.96 9.58
CA ASP A 17 -6.25 -4.78 8.15
C ASP A 17 -5.45 -3.56 7.69
N ILE A 18 -4.48 -3.76 6.81
CA ILE A 18 -3.67 -2.71 6.20
C ILE A 18 -4.05 -2.61 4.73
N LYS A 19 -4.53 -1.43 4.31
CA LYS A 19 -5.00 -1.20 2.94
C LYS A 19 -4.33 0.04 2.38
N TRP A 20 -3.78 -0.11 1.18
CA TRP A 20 -3.18 0.98 0.42
C TRP A 20 -4.05 1.34 -0.78
N TYR A 21 -4.25 2.63 -0.96
CA TYR A 21 -5.00 3.20 -2.07
C TYR A 21 -4.15 4.19 -2.86
N PHE A 22 -4.38 4.23 -4.16
CA PHE A 22 -3.92 5.29 -5.05
C PHE A 22 -5.15 5.90 -5.72
N SER A 23 -5.40 7.20 -5.50
CA SER A 23 -6.58 7.89 -6.04
C SER A 23 -7.90 7.11 -5.81
N SER A 24 -8.17 6.70 -4.56
CA SER A 24 -9.32 5.85 -4.17
C SER A 24 -9.34 4.41 -4.69
N THR A 25 -8.38 3.99 -5.51
CA THR A 25 -8.28 2.61 -6.00
C THR A 25 -7.39 1.80 -5.06
N ARG A 26 -7.88 0.69 -4.50
CA ARG A 26 -7.07 -0.19 -3.65
C ARG A 26 -5.99 -0.88 -4.49
N ILE A 27 -4.73 -0.65 -4.14
CA ILE A 27 -3.55 -1.18 -4.86
C ILE A 27 -2.81 -2.28 -4.09
N ALA A 28 -2.96 -2.34 -2.77
CA ALA A 28 -2.35 -3.38 -1.95
C ALA A 28 -3.15 -3.60 -0.66
N GLN A 29 -3.12 -4.81 -0.12
CA GLN A 29 -3.77 -5.14 1.14
C GLN A 29 -3.05 -6.26 1.88
N ILE A 30 -2.94 -6.12 3.20
CA ILE A 30 -2.82 -7.21 4.15
C ILE A 30 -4.12 -7.24 4.94
N SER A 31 -4.75 -8.41 5.00
CA SER A 31 -5.83 -8.66 5.95
C SER A 31 -5.21 -9.19 7.23
N GLY A 32 -5.88 -8.96 8.36
CA GLY A 32 -5.46 -9.49 9.65
C GLY A 32 -5.09 -10.99 9.59
N HIS A 33 -4.36 -11.46 10.58
CA HIS A 33 -3.66 -12.73 10.68
C HIS A 33 -2.93 -13.18 9.39
N LEU A 34 -2.53 -12.23 8.52
CA LEU A 34 -1.98 -12.52 7.19
C LEU A 34 -2.86 -13.46 6.35
N SER A 35 -4.17 -13.47 6.63
CA SER A 35 -5.12 -14.39 6.01
C SER A 35 -5.29 -14.16 4.50
N PHE A 36 -5.04 -12.94 4.05
CA PHE A 36 -5.06 -12.57 2.65
C PHE A 36 -4.12 -11.40 2.41
N ILE A 37 -3.27 -11.56 1.39
CA ILE A 37 -2.33 -10.54 0.96
C ILE A 37 -2.44 -10.43 -0.56
N CYS A 38 -2.51 -9.20 -1.06
CA CYS A 38 -2.48 -8.94 -2.48
C CYS A 38 -1.74 -7.65 -2.77
N THR A 39 -1.26 -7.55 -4.01
CA THR A 39 -0.79 -6.31 -4.62
C THR A 39 -1.39 -6.19 -6.00
N ASP A 40 -1.40 -4.98 -6.55
CA ASP A 40 -1.66 -4.69 -7.96
C ASP A 40 -2.90 -5.44 -8.50
N VAL A 41 -2.77 -6.12 -9.63
CA VAL A 41 -3.85 -6.82 -10.34
C VAL A 41 -4.45 -7.95 -9.52
N GLN A 42 -3.72 -8.46 -8.51
CA GLN A 42 -4.24 -9.44 -7.55
C GLN A 42 -5.27 -8.79 -6.61
N CYS A 43 -5.10 -7.51 -6.25
CA CYS A 43 -6.07 -6.76 -5.46
C CYS A 43 -7.20 -6.17 -6.30
N ASN A 44 -6.87 -5.67 -7.49
CA ASN A 44 -7.80 -4.96 -8.35
C ASN A 44 -7.34 -5.02 -9.82
N LYS A 45 -8.15 -5.59 -10.71
CA LYS A 45 -7.83 -5.68 -12.14
C LYS A 45 -7.55 -4.32 -12.82
N GLY A 46 -8.01 -3.21 -12.24
CA GLY A 46 -7.75 -1.85 -12.73
C GLY A 46 -6.36 -1.29 -12.41
N THR A 47 -5.50 -2.02 -11.70
CA THR A 47 -4.18 -1.51 -11.26
C THR A 47 -3.01 -2.09 -12.06
N GLU A 48 -3.24 -2.41 -13.33
CA GLU A 48 -2.23 -2.90 -14.30
C GLU A 48 -0.96 -2.06 -14.33
N ARG A 49 -1.08 -0.73 -14.18
CA ARG A 49 0.06 0.20 -14.10
C ARG A 49 1.07 -0.17 -13.00
N PHE A 50 0.64 -0.85 -11.94
CA PHE A 50 1.46 -1.22 -10.80
C PHE A 50 1.91 -2.69 -10.83
N ARG A 51 1.53 -3.45 -11.87
CA ARG A 51 1.85 -4.88 -12.01
C ARG A 51 3.35 -5.10 -11.81
N ASP A 52 3.69 -6.03 -10.92
CA ASP A 52 5.06 -6.43 -10.57
C ASP A 52 5.94 -5.32 -9.97
N ARG A 53 5.38 -4.13 -9.69
CA ARG A 53 6.10 -2.97 -9.16
C ARG A 53 5.84 -2.71 -7.67
N LEU A 54 4.84 -3.36 -7.08
CA LEU A 54 4.52 -3.19 -5.66
C LEU A 54 5.16 -4.29 -4.82
N LYS A 55 5.77 -3.90 -3.70
CA LYS A 55 6.17 -4.81 -2.63
C LYS A 55 5.54 -4.37 -1.33
N LEU A 56 4.89 -5.30 -0.63
CA LEU A 56 4.26 -5.05 0.65
C LEU A 56 5.01 -5.81 1.73
N ASP A 57 5.54 -5.10 2.72
CA ASP A 57 6.20 -5.72 3.87
C ASP A 57 5.14 -6.23 4.85
N HIS A 58 5.08 -7.54 5.08
CA HIS A 58 4.07 -8.16 5.93
C HIS A 58 4.31 -7.94 7.44
N GLN A 59 5.51 -7.49 7.84
CA GLN A 59 5.84 -7.20 9.24
C GLN A 59 5.53 -5.76 9.65
N THR A 60 5.56 -4.83 8.69
CA THR A 60 5.33 -3.41 8.96
C THR A 60 4.12 -2.83 8.23
N GLY A 61 3.63 -3.52 7.20
CA GLY A 61 2.63 -3.01 6.27
C GLY A 61 3.15 -1.93 5.31
N SER A 62 4.47 -1.69 5.29
CA SER A 62 5.08 -0.66 4.44
C SER A 62 4.97 -1.06 2.97
N LEU A 63 4.64 -0.08 2.13
CA LEU A 63 4.51 -0.27 0.68
C LEU A 63 5.74 0.31 -0.02
N THR A 64 6.36 -0.48 -0.88
CA THR A 64 7.41 -0.03 -1.79
C THR A 64 6.88 -0.03 -3.21
N ILE A 65 7.09 1.07 -3.93
CA ILE A 65 6.85 1.17 -5.38
C ILE A 65 8.21 1.18 -6.07
N MET A 66 8.45 0.16 -6.88
CA MET A 66 9.65 0.03 -7.71
C MET A 66 9.45 0.70 -9.06
N ASN A 67 10.56 1.12 -9.66
CA ASN A 67 10.61 1.66 -11.01
C ASN A 67 9.62 2.81 -11.17
N ILE A 68 9.72 3.77 -10.25
CA ILE A 68 8.79 4.90 -10.17
C ILE A 68 8.99 5.82 -11.37
N THR A 69 7.88 6.31 -11.92
CA THR A 69 7.87 7.24 -13.06
C THR A 69 7.06 8.48 -12.71
N THR A 70 7.12 9.52 -13.55
CA THR A 70 6.28 10.73 -13.39
C THR A 70 4.78 10.41 -13.34
N MET A 71 4.34 9.30 -13.95
CA MET A 71 2.95 8.82 -13.90
C MET A 71 2.54 8.27 -12.52
N ASP A 72 3.51 7.96 -11.66
CA ASP A 72 3.32 7.50 -10.28
C ASP A 72 3.20 8.62 -9.25
N SER A 73 3.32 9.87 -9.69
CA SER A 73 2.90 11.02 -8.90
C SER A 73 1.41 10.95 -8.58
N GLY A 74 1.06 11.37 -7.37
CA GLY A 74 -0.32 11.38 -6.89
C GLY A 74 -0.45 11.14 -5.40
N VAL A 75 -1.69 10.95 -4.98
CA VAL A 75 -2.07 10.75 -3.58
C VAL A 75 -2.16 9.26 -3.28
N TYR A 76 -1.37 8.85 -2.29
CA TYR A 76 -1.39 7.52 -1.71
C TYR A 76 -1.99 7.59 -0.32
N GLU A 77 -2.91 6.68 -0.01
CA GLU A 77 -3.66 6.66 1.24
C GLU A 77 -3.51 5.29 1.89
N LEU A 78 -3.07 5.32 3.15
CA LEU A 78 -2.93 4.16 4.02
C LEU A 78 -4.09 4.13 4.98
N LYS A 79 -4.79 2.99 5.07
CA LYS A 79 -5.76 2.70 6.13
C LYS A 79 -5.28 1.51 6.95
N ILE A 80 -5.26 1.68 8.26
CA ILE A 80 -4.98 0.63 9.23
C ILE A 80 -6.24 0.46 10.07
N ILE A 81 -6.87 -0.70 10.00
CA ILE A 81 -8.17 -0.95 10.63
C ILE A 81 -8.01 -2.12 11.59
N SER A 82 -8.41 -1.94 12.83
CA SER A 82 -8.49 -2.98 13.85
C SER A 82 -9.96 -3.13 14.31
N SER A 83 -10.22 -4.08 15.20
CA SER A 83 -11.56 -4.27 15.77
C SER A 83 -12.04 -3.09 16.61
N SER A 84 -11.13 -2.26 17.13
CA SER A 84 -11.43 -1.18 18.08
C SER A 84 -11.06 0.22 17.58
N SER A 85 -10.31 0.33 16.49
CA SER A 85 -9.83 1.62 15.98
C SER A 85 -9.52 1.58 14.48
N SER A 86 -9.49 2.76 13.86
CA SER A 86 -8.99 2.95 12.50
C SER A 86 -8.06 4.15 12.44
N GLY A 87 -6.95 4.00 11.74
CA GLY A 87 -5.99 5.07 11.43
C GLY A 87 -5.88 5.29 9.93
N GLU A 88 -5.59 6.53 9.54
CA GLU A 88 -5.40 6.94 8.16
C GLU A 88 -4.14 7.78 8.02
N LYS A 89 -3.40 7.61 6.92
CA LYS A 89 -2.25 8.44 6.58
C LYS A 89 -2.21 8.70 5.08
N ILE A 90 -1.99 9.95 4.71
CA ILE A 90 -1.94 10.40 3.31
C ILE A 90 -0.49 10.76 2.95
N PHE A 91 -0.05 10.33 1.78
CA PHE A 91 1.26 10.62 1.21
C PHE A 91 1.07 11.26 -0.16
N ASN A 92 1.59 12.47 -0.33
CA ASN A 92 1.64 13.15 -1.62
C ASN A 92 2.99 12.87 -2.26
N VAL A 93 2.99 12.16 -3.39
CA VAL A 93 4.19 11.87 -4.16
C VAL A 93 4.23 12.77 -5.38
N ASN A 94 5.37 13.44 -5.56
CA ASN A 94 5.69 14.17 -6.77
C ASN A 94 7.03 13.67 -7.29
N VAL A 95 7.03 13.12 -8.50
CA VAL A 95 8.20 12.63 -9.23
C VAL A 95 8.44 13.59 -10.39
N ASN A 96 9.63 14.21 -10.43
CA ASN A 96 10.03 15.18 -11.44
C ASN A 96 11.01 14.58 -12.45
#